data_AF-A0A498ATW9-F1
#
_entry.id   AF-A0A498ATW9-F1
#
_cell.length_a   1.000
_cell.length_b   1.000
_cell.length_c   1.000
_cell.angle_alpha   90.00
_cell.angle_beta   90.00
_cell.angle_gamma   90.00
#
_symmetry.space_group_name_H-M   'P 1'
#
loop_
_entity.id
_entity.type
_entity.pdbx_description
1 polymer ?
#
loop_
_entity_poly.entity_id
_entity_poly.type
_entity_poly.pdbx_seq_one_letter_code
_entity_poly.pdbx_strand_id
1 'polypeptide(L)'
;MRDDDMWRRAPVVCCLLLSLAACTSTREPAEDPRPPTRAAGTGSGVPAPTPGGPGEVACAYAIDTLPEPPAGYRIVLGDVAVPESPVLQVAESGDADPALRLFAKWGLLVRSGAVVDIQVAPGREGEARIGWGGAVAPAPSVRVNACGPGTGRPQWLAFAGGTWVARPACVPMVLRSAGRQAQVRMGVGAPCGGVDGP
;
A
#
# COMPACT_ATOMS: atom_id res chain seq x y z
N MET A 1 12.70 -11.72 43.90
CA MET A 1 11.58 -10.79 44.17
C MET A 1 11.26 -10.18 42.82
N ARG A 2 10.39 -10.72 41.96
CA ARG A 2 9.04 -11.30 42.11
C ARG A 2 8.05 -10.33 42.74
N ASP A 3 7.38 -9.60 41.87
CA ASP A 3 6.03 -9.02 41.98
C ASP A 3 5.50 -9.05 40.52
N ASP A 4 4.81 -10.10 40.04
CA ASP A 4 3.40 -10.46 40.25
C ASP A 4 2.42 -9.36 39.78
N ASP A 5 2.37 -9.18 38.44
CA ASP A 5 1.37 -8.34 37.77
C ASP A 5 0.03 -9.09 37.63
N MET A 6 -0.95 -8.54 38.35
CA MET A 6 -2.24 -9.11 38.65
C MET A 6 -3.22 -8.95 37.49
N TRP A 7 -3.49 -10.09 36.85
CA TRP A 7 -4.57 -10.34 35.92
C TRP A 7 -5.94 -9.90 36.46
N ARG A 8 -6.65 -8.99 35.77
CA ARG A 8 -8.12 -8.88 35.89
C ARG A 8 -8.76 -8.79 34.50
N ARG A 9 -9.22 -9.96 34.04
CA ARG A 9 -10.20 -10.15 32.97
C ARG A 9 -11.58 -9.77 33.52
N ALA A 10 -12.33 -8.97 32.77
CA ALA A 10 -13.78 -8.83 32.95
C ALA A 10 -14.47 -9.37 31.69
N PRO A 11 -15.32 -10.40 31.79
CA PRO A 11 -16.20 -10.81 30.71
C PRO A 11 -17.54 -10.07 30.82
N VAL A 12 -17.94 -9.35 29.77
CA VAL A 12 -19.32 -8.86 29.63
C VAL A 12 -20.07 -9.86 28.74
N VAL A 13 -20.99 -10.55 29.39
CA VAL A 13 -22.00 -11.45 28.83
C VAL A 13 -23.26 -10.63 28.52
N CYS A 14 -24.10 -11.16 27.62
CA CYS A 14 -25.53 -10.86 27.40
C CYS A 14 -25.81 -9.90 26.21
N CYS A 15 -26.79 -10.15 25.33
CA CYS A 15 -27.84 -11.15 25.30
C CYS A 15 -28.23 -11.48 23.84
N LEU A 16 -28.72 -12.70 23.62
CA LEU A 16 -29.54 -13.13 22.47
C LEU A 16 -30.80 -12.27 22.34
N LEU A 17 -31.19 -11.92 21.11
CA LEU A 17 -32.60 -11.91 20.69
C LEU A 17 -32.73 -12.27 19.19
N LEU A 18 -33.50 -13.35 18.95
CA LEU A 18 -33.99 -13.78 17.64
C LEU A 18 -35.07 -12.82 17.11
N SER A 19 -35.15 -12.66 15.80
CA SER A 19 -36.39 -12.27 15.11
C SER A 19 -36.42 -12.87 13.69
N LEU A 20 -37.23 -13.92 13.54
CA LEU A 20 -37.66 -14.48 12.26
C LEU A 20 -38.69 -13.52 11.63
N ALA A 21 -38.47 -13.12 10.38
CA ALA A 21 -39.52 -12.58 9.52
C ALA A 21 -39.45 -13.29 8.16
N ALA A 22 -40.35 -14.25 7.98
CA ALA A 22 -40.61 -14.91 6.72
C ALA A 22 -41.50 -14.02 5.84
N CYS A 23 -41.08 -13.77 4.60
CA CYS A 23 -41.99 -13.32 3.55
C CYS A 23 -41.85 -14.27 2.36
N THR A 24 -42.78 -15.22 2.28
CA THR A 24 -43.10 -15.93 1.03
C THR A 24 -43.72 -14.92 0.06
N SER A 25 -43.19 -14.85 -1.15
CA SER A 25 -43.93 -14.33 -2.30
C SER A 25 -43.62 -15.17 -3.52
N THR A 26 -44.54 -16.08 -3.78
CA THR A 26 -44.69 -16.83 -5.01
C THR A 26 -45.21 -15.87 -6.08
N ARG A 27 -44.51 -15.74 -7.21
CA ARG A 27 -45.13 -15.26 -8.46
C ARG A 27 -44.52 -16.00 -9.64
N GLU A 28 -45.44 -16.55 -10.44
CA GLU A 28 -45.28 -17.44 -11.59
C GLU A 28 -44.61 -16.81 -12.83
N PRO A 29 -44.21 -17.62 -13.82
CA PRO A 29 -43.22 -17.27 -14.82
C PRO A 29 -43.82 -16.45 -15.98
N ALA A 30 -43.05 -15.47 -16.45
CA ALA A 30 -43.29 -14.80 -17.71
C ALA A 30 -42.10 -15.04 -18.64
N GLU A 31 -42.43 -15.49 -19.84
CA GLU A 31 -41.57 -15.87 -20.94
C GLU A 31 -40.79 -14.66 -21.52
N ASP A 32 -39.68 -15.01 -22.18
CA ASP A 32 -38.56 -14.24 -22.71
C ASP A 32 -38.90 -12.95 -23.49
N PRO A 33 -38.03 -11.93 -23.39
CA PRO A 33 -37.31 -11.54 -24.60
C PRO A 33 -35.80 -11.32 -24.37
N ARG A 34 -34.98 -12.03 -25.16
CA ARG A 34 -33.52 -11.89 -25.25
C ARG A 34 -33.04 -10.44 -25.18
N PRO A 35 -32.12 -10.10 -24.28
CA PRO A 35 -31.35 -8.86 -24.38
C PRO A 35 -30.26 -9.01 -25.46
N PRO A 36 -29.91 -7.93 -26.18
CA PRO A 36 -28.78 -7.92 -27.09
C PRO A 36 -27.49 -8.20 -26.31
N THR A 37 -26.65 -9.07 -26.87
CA THR A 37 -25.30 -9.39 -26.39
C THR A 37 -24.48 -8.10 -26.27
N ARG A 38 -24.46 -7.49 -25.09
CA ARG A 38 -23.41 -6.54 -24.72
C ARG A 38 -22.16 -7.36 -24.52
N ALA A 39 -21.18 -7.18 -25.40
CA ALA A 39 -19.82 -7.60 -25.15
C ALA A 39 -19.38 -7.01 -23.81
N ALA A 40 -19.34 -7.84 -22.77
CA ALA A 40 -18.69 -7.51 -21.54
C ALA A 40 -17.19 -7.41 -21.85
N GLY A 41 -16.70 -6.18 -21.98
CA GLY A 41 -15.27 -5.95 -21.90
C GLY A 41 -14.80 -6.45 -20.54
N THR A 42 -14.01 -7.51 -20.54
CA THR A 42 -13.30 -8.04 -19.38
C THR A 42 -12.25 -7.00 -18.97
N GLY A 43 -12.70 -5.93 -18.32
CA GLY A 43 -11.83 -5.15 -17.48
C GLY A 43 -11.36 -6.07 -16.37
N SER A 44 -10.15 -6.61 -16.50
CA SER A 44 -9.44 -7.24 -15.38
C SER A 44 -9.12 -6.13 -14.37
N GLY A 45 -10.12 -5.75 -13.59
CA GLY A 45 -9.95 -4.97 -12.39
C GLY A 45 -9.31 -5.91 -11.37
N VAL A 46 -8.04 -5.68 -11.06
CA VAL A 46 -7.43 -6.27 -9.89
C VAL A 46 -8.32 -5.90 -8.70
N PRO A 47 -8.76 -6.86 -7.87
CA PRO A 47 -9.62 -6.57 -6.73
C PRO A 47 -8.96 -5.51 -5.85
N ALA A 48 -9.74 -4.54 -5.39
CA ALA A 48 -9.27 -3.58 -4.40
C ALA A 48 -8.86 -4.38 -3.14
N PRO A 49 -7.67 -4.14 -2.58
CA PRO A 49 -7.23 -4.77 -1.35
C PRO A 49 -8.15 -4.33 -0.20
N THR A 50 -8.38 -5.27 0.70
CA THR A 50 -9.20 -5.08 1.90
C THR A 50 -8.54 -4.09 2.86
N PRO A 51 -9.30 -3.12 3.42
CA PRO A 51 -8.86 -2.30 4.54
C PRO A 51 -8.20 -3.13 5.66
N GLY A 52 -6.96 -2.80 6.03
CA GLY A 52 -6.14 -3.50 7.03
C GLY A 52 -5.49 -4.81 6.54
N GLY A 53 -5.52 -5.09 5.24
CA GLY A 53 -4.86 -6.25 4.65
C GLY A 53 -3.34 -6.11 4.54
N PRO A 54 -2.62 -7.22 4.25
CA PRO A 54 -1.20 -7.15 3.92
C PRO A 54 -0.93 -6.12 2.82
N GLY A 55 0.07 -5.27 3.02
CA GLY A 55 0.39 -4.20 2.10
C GLY A 55 -0.45 -2.92 2.26
N GLU A 56 -1.35 -2.83 3.23
CA GLU A 56 -1.98 -1.54 3.53
C GLU A 56 -1.09 -0.64 4.39
N VAL A 57 -1.04 0.64 4.02
CA VAL A 57 -0.43 1.71 4.81
C VAL A 57 -1.54 2.55 5.42
N ALA A 58 -1.82 2.31 6.70
CA ALA A 58 -2.83 3.07 7.43
C ALA A 58 -2.36 4.49 7.76
N CYS A 59 -3.27 5.46 7.65
CA CYS A 59 -3.00 6.88 7.91
C CYS A 59 -2.49 7.17 9.32
N ALA A 60 -2.85 6.34 10.30
CA ALA A 60 -2.38 6.45 11.68
C ALA A 60 -0.85 6.24 11.81
N TYR A 61 -0.19 5.71 10.78
CA TYR A 61 1.26 5.56 10.72
C TYR A 61 1.97 6.69 9.99
N ALA A 62 1.26 7.76 9.58
CA ALA A 62 1.92 8.98 9.16
C ALA A 62 2.73 9.52 10.36
N ILE A 63 4.03 9.71 10.16
CA ILE A 63 4.96 10.18 11.18
C ILE A 63 5.11 11.70 11.18
N ASP A 64 4.68 12.35 10.10
CA ASP A 64 4.73 13.80 9.95
C ASP A 64 3.72 14.29 8.89
N THR A 65 3.42 15.59 8.94
CA THR A 65 2.63 16.31 7.93
C THR A 65 3.39 17.55 7.49
N LEU A 66 3.64 17.66 6.18
CA LEU A 66 4.46 18.70 5.58
C LEU A 66 3.64 19.57 4.61
N PRO A 67 3.91 20.88 4.51
CA PRO A 67 3.26 21.73 3.52
C PRO A 67 3.69 21.40 2.08
N GLU A 68 4.92 20.90 1.90
CA GLU A 68 5.49 20.48 0.62
C GLU A 68 6.54 19.37 0.83
N PRO A 69 6.88 18.57 -0.20
CA PRO A 69 7.97 17.62 -0.10
C PRO A 69 9.31 18.33 0.12
N PRO A 70 10.19 17.80 0.98
CA PRO A 70 11.48 18.42 1.24
C PRO A 70 12.42 18.31 0.02
N ALA A 71 13.50 19.09 0.03
CA ALA A 71 14.55 18.98 -0.99
C ALA A 71 15.09 17.54 -1.11
N GLY A 72 15.45 17.13 -2.34
CA GLY A 72 15.88 15.75 -2.63
C GLY A 72 14.73 14.74 -2.79
N TYR A 73 13.48 15.22 -2.87
CA TYR A 73 12.31 14.45 -3.28
C TYR A 73 11.72 15.01 -4.57
N ARG A 74 11.26 14.12 -5.45
CA ARG A 74 10.48 14.50 -6.63
C ARG A 74 9.03 14.12 -6.47
N ILE A 75 8.14 14.97 -6.96
CA ILE A 75 6.72 14.68 -7.08
C ILE A 75 6.47 13.85 -8.33
N VAL A 76 5.72 12.77 -8.17
CA VAL A 76 5.30 11.83 -9.22
C VAL A 76 3.77 11.75 -9.22
N LEU A 77 3.16 11.84 -10.40
CA LEU A 77 1.71 11.90 -10.62
C LEU A 77 0.96 13.08 -9.94
N GLY A 78 1.65 13.90 -9.16
CA GLY A 78 1.06 15.00 -8.37
C GLY A 78 0.76 14.62 -6.92
N ASP A 79 0.70 13.32 -6.61
CA ASP A 79 0.17 12.80 -5.33
C ASP A 79 1.17 11.99 -4.51
N VAL A 80 2.31 11.62 -5.11
CA VAL A 80 3.35 10.82 -4.47
C VAL A 80 4.66 11.57 -4.57
N ALA A 81 5.47 11.58 -3.53
CA ALA A 81 6.85 12.03 -3.61
C ALA A 81 7.80 10.96 -3.10
N VAL A 82 8.88 10.75 -3.87
CA VAL A 82 9.91 9.74 -3.63
C VAL A 82 11.31 10.36 -3.69
N PRO A 83 12.32 9.78 -3.02
CA PRO A 83 13.68 10.31 -3.05
C PRO A 83 14.26 10.40 -4.48
N GLU A 84 14.98 11.49 -4.76
CA GLU A 84 15.78 11.68 -5.98
C GLU A 84 17.18 11.08 -5.89
N SER A 85 17.58 10.58 -4.71
CA SER A 85 18.90 9.99 -4.53
C SER A 85 19.17 8.89 -5.56
N PRO A 86 20.33 8.92 -6.27
CA PRO A 86 20.68 7.88 -7.22
C PRO A 86 20.92 6.52 -6.55
N VAL A 87 21.29 6.53 -5.25
CA VAL A 87 21.53 5.34 -4.43
C VAL A 87 20.99 5.56 -3.03
N LEU A 88 20.07 4.70 -2.60
CA LEU A 88 19.64 4.56 -1.23
C LEU A 88 20.62 3.68 -0.47
N GLN A 89 21.00 4.12 0.74
CA GLN A 89 21.86 3.35 1.62
C GLN A 89 21.13 2.12 2.15
N VAL A 90 21.86 1.01 2.26
CA VAL A 90 21.34 -0.27 2.75
C VAL A 90 22.06 -0.67 4.03
N ALA A 91 21.34 -1.38 4.90
CA ALA A 91 21.89 -2.12 6.03
C ALA A 91 21.34 -3.54 6.03
N GLU A 92 21.97 -4.45 6.76
CA GLU A 92 21.39 -5.76 7.07
C GLU A 92 20.05 -5.55 7.79
N SER A 93 19.00 -6.24 7.33
CA SER A 93 17.64 -6.12 7.86
C SER A 93 17.44 -6.89 9.16
N GLY A 94 18.24 -7.95 9.37
CA GLY A 94 18.04 -8.93 10.44
C GLY A 94 16.89 -9.91 10.19
N ASP A 95 16.29 -9.89 8.99
CA ASP A 95 15.23 -10.84 8.60
C ASP A 95 15.81 -12.24 8.39
N ALA A 96 15.02 -13.27 8.70
CA ALA A 96 15.40 -14.67 8.50
C ALA A 96 15.29 -15.10 7.03
N ASP A 97 14.45 -14.42 6.24
CA ASP A 97 14.33 -14.66 4.81
C ASP A 97 15.53 -14.02 4.06
N PRO A 98 16.39 -14.81 3.38
CA PRO A 98 17.51 -14.26 2.61
C PRO A 98 17.07 -13.34 1.46
N ALA A 99 15.82 -13.44 0.99
CA ALA A 99 15.27 -12.50 0.01
C ALA A 99 15.11 -11.07 0.57
N LEU A 100 15.07 -10.93 1.90
CA LEU A 100 14.88 -9.67 2.62
C LEU A 100 16.15 -9.18 3.32
N ARG A 101 17.32 -9.75 2.99
CA ARG A 101 18.59 -9.52 3.69
C ARG A 101 18.96 -8.05 3.88
N LEU A 102 18.83 -7.23 2.86
CA LEU A 102 19.20 -5.82 2.91
C LEU A 102 17.96 -4.93 2.97
N PHE A 103 17.99 -3.91 3.81
CA PHE A 103 16.94 -2.90 3.92
C PHE A 103 17.50 -1.50 3.63
N ALA A 104 16.84 -0.78 2.72
CA ALA A 104 17.03 0.65 2.52
C ALA A 104 15.86 1.42 3.12
N LYS A 105 16.12 2.21 4.15
CA LYS A 105 15.12 3.09 4.77
C LYS A 105 14.91 4.35 3.92
N TRP A 106 13.67 4.67 3.61
CA TRP A 106 13.31 5.93 2.97
C TRP A 106 11.85 6.33 3.26
N GLY A 107 11.58 7.64 3.28
CA GLY A 107 10.26 8.18 3.58
C GLY A 107 9.37 8.18 2.35
N LEU A 108 8.16 7.63 2.44
CA LEU A 108 7.15 7.82 1.40
C LEU A 108 6.33 9.05 1.73
N LEU A 109 6.19 9.98 0.78
CA LEU A 109 5.31 11.14 0.94
C LEU A 109 4.08 10.98 0.05
N VAL A 110 2.89 11.06 0.65
CA VAL A 110 1.61 11.00 -0.07
C VAL A 110 0.80 12.25 0.21
N ARG A 111 0.23 12.85 -0.83
CA ARG A 111 -0.67 13.99 -0.70
C ARG A 111 -1.93 13.58 0.08
N SER A 112 -2.33 14.39 1.05
CA SER A 112 -3.57 14.18 1.83
C SER A 112 -4.77 14.00 0.91
N GLY A 113 -5.64 13.03 1.22
CA GLY A 113 -6.81 12.68 0.42
C GLY A 113 -6.54 11.83 -0.83
N ALA A 114 -5.27 11.62 -1.22
CA ALA A 114 -4.93 10.75 -2.34
C ALA A 114 -5.01 9.27 -1.96
N VAL A 115 -5.42 8.44 -2.92
CA VAL A 115 -5.25 6.98 -2.86
C VAL A 115 -4.09 6.61 -3.76
N VAL A 116 -3.09 5.94 -3.21
CA VAL A 116 -1.84 5.64 -3.92
C VAL A 116 -1.54 4.16 -3.86
N ASP A 117 -1.29 3.55 -5.01
CA ASP A 117 -0.71 2.23 -5.12
C ASP A 117 0.76 2.32 -5.48
N ILE A 118 1.56 1.49 -4.83
CA ILE A 118 2.97 1.31 -5.12
C ILE A 118 3.19 -0.18 -5.27
N GLN A 119 3.81 -0.58 -6.36
CA GLN A 119 4.15 -1.99 -6.58
C GLN A 119 5.55 -2.09 -7.18
N VAL A 120 6.26 -3.15 -6.83
CA VAL A 120 7.39 -3.62 -7.63
C VAL A 120 6.85 -3.92 -9.04
N ALA A 121 7.62 -3.60 -10.07
CA ALA A 121 7.15 -3.74 -11.44
C ALA A 121 6.71 -5.18 -11.76
N PRO A 122 5.68 -5.37 -12.59
CA PRO A 122 5.21 -6.70 -12.97
C PRO A 122 6.34 -7.58 -13.53
N GLY A 123 6.39 -8.84 -13.12
CA GLY A 123 7.45 -9.80 -13.49
C GLY A 123 8.77 -9.61 -12.73
N ARG A 124 8.83 -8.65 -11.80
CA ARG A 124 10.01 -8.35 -10.95
C ARG A 124 9.68 -8.47 -9.47
N GLU A 125 8.48 -8.93 -9.11
CA GLU A 125 7.98 -9.00 -7.74
C GLU A 125 8.88 -9.87 -6.87
N GLY A 126 9.60 -10.86 -7.41
CA GLY A 126 10.56 -11.68 -6.66
C GLY A 126 11.83 -10.93 -6.22
N GLU A 127 12.10 -9.74 -6.73
CA GLU A 127 13.38 -9.05 -6.54
C GLU A 127 13.42 -8.11 -5.34
N ALA A 128 12.25 -7.67 -4.89
CA ALA A 128 12.14 -6.72 -3.80
C ALA A 128 10.83 -6.91 -3.01
N ARG A 129 10.86 -6.43 -1.77
CA ARG A 129 9.65 -6.12 -1.01
C ARG A 129 9.68 -4.66 -0.58
N ILE A 130 8.50 -4.11 -0.34
CA ILE A 130 8.28 -2.74 0.08
C ILE A 130 7.29 -2.72 1.25
N GLY A 131 7.34 -1.64 2.04
CA GLY A 131 6.51 -1.51 3.22
C GLY A 131 6.71 -0.17 3.92
N TRP A 132 5.61 0.42 4.37
CA TRP A 132 5.57 1.64 5.17
C TRP A 132 4.52 1.52 6.27
N GLY A 133 4.79 2.16 7.39
CA GLY A 133 3.94 2.14 8.57
C GLY A 133 4.45 1.21 9.66
N GLY A 134 3.54 0.63 10.45
CA GLY A 134 3.86 -0.19 11.62
C GLY A 134 4.58 -1.52 11.31
N ALA A 135 4.33 -2.56 12.11
CA ALA A 135 4.88 -3.90 11.87
C ALA A 135 4.20 -4.59 10.66
N VAL A 136 4.36 -4.01 9.47
CA VAL A 136 3.80 -4.53 8.22
C VAL A 136 4.78 -5.54 7.63
N ALA A 137 4.29 -6.74 7.31
CA ALA A 137 5.07 -7.71 6.56
C ALA A 137 5.45 -7.09 5.20
N PRO A 138 6.74 -7.10 4.81
CA PRO A 138 7.16 -6.60 3.51
C PRO A 138 6.41 -7.30 2.36
N ALA A 139 5.89 -6.53 1.41
CA ALA A 139 5.02 -7.02 0.34
C ALA A 139 5.53 -6.56 -1.04
N PRO A 140 5.15 -7.21 -2.16
CA PRO A 140 5.49 -6.71 -3.50
C PRO A 140 4.69 -5.46 -3.88
N SER A 141 3.59 -5.18 -3.19
CA SER A 141 2.74 -4.02 -3.39
C SER A 141 2.22 -3.47 -2.07
N VAL A 142 1.98 -2.16 -2.06
CA VAL A 142 1.29 -1.47 -0.97
C VAL A 142 0.24 -0.50 -1.50
N ARG A 143 -0.78 -0.22 -0.68
CA ARG A 143 -1.76 0.84 -0.91
C ARG A 143 -1.83 1.79 0.29
N VAL A 144 -1.72 3.09 0.02
CA VAL A 144 -2.09 4.16 0.95
C VAL A 144 -3.53 4.56 0.65
N ASN A 145 -4.41 4.44 1.64
CA ASN A 145 -5.80 4.86 1.51
C ASN A 145 -5.92 6.38 1.67
N ALA A 146 -7.06 6.94 1.25
CA ALA A 146 -7.33 8.36 1.39
C ALA A 146 -7.31 8.78 2.86
N CYS A 147 -6.22 9.40 3.28
CA CYS A 147 -6.09 9.99 4.60
C CYS A 147 -6.83 11.31 4.66
N GLY A 148 -7.49 11.59 5.79
CA GLY A 148 -8.54 12.59 5.96
C GLY A 148 -8.31 13.98 5.33
N PRO A 149 -9.36 14.79 5.19
CA PRO A 149 -9.30 16.04 4.45
C PRO A 149 -8.23 16.97 5.06
N GLY A 150 -7.28 17.39 4.23
CA GLY A 150 -6.29 18.40 4.62
C GLY A 150 -6.97 19.71 5.03
N THR A 151 -6.27 20.55 5.79
CA THR A 151 -6.76 21.80 6.41
C THR A 151 -7.06 22.94 5.41
N GLY A 152 -7.50 22.62 4.19
CA GLY A 152 -7.74 23.58 3.10
C GLY A 152 -6.48 23.99 2.33
N ARG A 153 -5.30 23.54 2.76
CA ARG A 153 -4.04 23.60 2.00
C ARG A 153 -3.62 22.17 1.64
N PRO A 154 -2.97 21.95 0.49
CA PRO A 154 -2.36 20.66 0.21
C PRO A 154 -1.34 20.35 1.30
N GLN A 155 -1.47 19.16 1.89
CA GLN A 155 -0.55 18.64 2.90
C GLN A 155 0.01 17.32 2.38
N TRP A 156 1.22 17.00 2.80
CA TRP A 156 1.92 15.76 2.47
C TRP A 156 2.13 14.96 3.74
N LEU A 157 1.66 13.73 3.74
CA LEU A 157 1.82 12.79 4.83
C LEU A 157 3.11 12.00 4.61
N ALA A 158 4.00 12.03 5.60
CA ALA A 158 5.24 11.27 5.56
C ALA A 158 5.05 9.93 6.28
N PHE A 159 5.42 8.83 5.61
CA PHE A 159 5.40 7.49 6.19
C PHE A 159 6.82 6.95 6.28
N ALA A 160 7.16 6.37 7.43
CA ALA A 160 8.43 5.66 7.62
C ALA A 160 8.34 4.25 7.05
N GLY A 161 9.37 3.84 6.32
CA GLY A 161 9.42 2.51 5.71
C GLY A 161 10.61 2.37 4.78
N GLY A 162 10.46 1.56 3.75
CA GLY A 162 11.48 1.42 2.72
C GLY A 162 11.36 0.18 1.85
N THR A 163 12.52 -0.33 1.43
CA THR A 163 12.63 -1.41 0.45
C THR A 163 13.62 -2.47 0.93
N TRP A 164 13.22 -3.73 0.80
CA TRP A 164 14.04 -4.91 1.10
C TRP A 164 14.48 -5.59 -0.19
N VAL A 165 15.74 -6.03 -0.23
CA VAL A 165 16.33 -6.77 -1.36
C VAL A 165 17.33 -7.82 -0.85
N ALA A 166 17.54 -8.90 -1.60
CA ALA A 166 18.54 -9.91 -1.24
C ALA A 166 19.99 -9.38 -1.40
N ARG A 167 20.20 -8.53 -2.41
CA ARG A 167 21.48 -7.96 -2.84
C ARG A 167 21.25 -6.55 -3.40
N PRO A 168 22.27 -5.67 -3.42
CA PRO A 168 22.13 -4.34 -4.02
C PRO A 168 21.60 -4.41 -5.46
N ALA A 169 20.61 -3.59 -5.80
CA ALA A 169 19.89 -3.68 -7.07
C ALA A 169 19.20 -2.35 -7.44
N CYS A 170 18.84 -2.22 -8.72
CA CYS A 170 17.89 -1.21 -9.18
C CYS A 170 16.48 -1.79 -9.18
N VAL A 171 15.60 -1.26 -8.33
CA VAL A 171 14.23 -1.75 -8.16
C VAL A 171 13.26 -0.90 -8.99
N PRO A 172 12.70 -1.43 -10.09
CA PRO A 172 11.65 -0.74 -10.83
C PRO A 172 10.34 -0.82 -10.04
N MET A 173 9.69 0.31 -9.85
CA MET A 173 8.39 0.41 -9.20
C MET A 173 7.38 1.10 -10.11
N VAL A 174 6.12 0.71 -9.98
CA VAL A 174 4.98 1.32 -10.64
C VAL A 174 4.16 2.02 -9.57
N LEU A 175 3.92 3.32 -9.77
CA LEU A 175 3.05 4.15 -8.93
C LEU A 175 1.73 4.36 -9.65
N ARG A 176 0.61 4.26 -8.95
CA ARG A 176 -0.71 4.64 -9.46
C ARG A 176 -1.42 5.59 -8.50
N SER A 177 -2.03 6.62 -9.07
CA SER A 177 -2.90 7.56 -8.36
C SER A 177 -3.91 8.14 -9.35
N ALA A 178 -5.15 8.34 -8.91
CA ALA A 178 -6.23 8.97 -9.71
C ALA A 178 -6.35 8.41 -11.15
N GLY A 179 -6.24 7.08 -11.31
CA GLY A 179 -6.31 6.41 -12.62
C GLY A 179 -5.09 6.59 -13.54
N ARG A 180 -4.06 7.30 -13.08
CA ARG A 180 -2.79 7.50 -13.79
C ARG A 180 -1.73 6.55 -13.27
N GLN A 181 -0.72 6.28 -14.10
CA GLN A 181 0.40 5.43 -13.74
C GLN A 181 1.73 6.10 -14.12
N ALA A 182 2.75 5.92 -13.29
CA ALA A 182 4.13 6.30 -13.57
C ALA A 182 5.08 5.18 -13.15
N GLN A 183 6.24 5.11 -13.79
CA GLN A 183 7.33 4.24 -13.38
C GLN A 183 8.42 5.06 -12.69
N VAL A 184 8.99 4.49 -11.64
CA VAL A 184 10.18 5.02 -10.97
C VAL A 184 11.19 3.90 -10.80
N ARG A 185 12.47 4.25 -10.74
CA ARG A 185 13.55 3.29 -10.48
C ARG A 185 14.27 3.73 -9.22
N MET A 186 14.38 2.82 -8.25
CA MET A 186 15.03 3.08 -6.97
C MET A 186 16.36 2.33 -6.94
N GLY A 187 17.48 3.05 -6.89
CA GLY A 187 18.78 2.42 -6.66
C GLY A 187 18.90 2.01 -5.20
N VAL A 188 18.88 0.72 -4.88
CA VAL A 188 18.93 0.18 -3.51
C VAL A 188 20.30 -0.44 -3.29
N GLY A 189 21.18 0.27 -2.58
CA GLY A 189 22.58 -0.13 -2.36
C GLY A 189 23.48 -0.08 -3.59
N ALA A 190 22.92 0.13 -4.78
CA ALA A 190 23.62 0.29 -6.04
C ALA A 190 22.84 1.26 -6.96
N PRO A 191 23.51 2.01 -7.85
CA PRO A 191 22.83 2.90 -8.77
C PRO A 191 22.00 2.13 -9.80
N CYS A 192 20.91 2.75 -10.24
CA CYS A 192 20.25 2.34 -11.47
C CYS A 192 21.13 2.71 -12.66
N GLY A 193 21.67 1.71 -13.37
CA GLY A 193 22.38 1.95 -14.62
C GLY A 193 21.48 2.72 -15.60
N GLY A 194 22.07 3.69 -16.31
CA GLY A 194 21.39 4.44 -17.37
C GLY A 194 21.14 3.52 -18.57
N VAL A 195 19.96 2.93 -18.61
CA VAL A 195 19.33 2.48 -19.86
C VAL A 195 17.89 2.92 -19.78
N ASP A 196 17.58 4.04 -20.42
CA ASP A 196 16.27 4.17 -21.06
C ASP A 196 16.10 2.89 -21.89
N GLY A 197 15.04 2.14 -21.64
CA GLY A 197 14.73 0.96 -22.47
C GLY A 197 14.52 1.38 -23.93
N PRO A 198 14.67 0.45 -24.89
CA PRO A 198 14.54 0.74 -26.32
C PRO A 198 13.22 1.44 -26.69
#